data_AF-A0A662BVT6-F1
#
_entry.id   AF-A0A662BVT6-F1
#
_cell.length_a   1.000
_cell.length_b   1.000
_cell.length_c   1.000
_cell.angle_alpha   90.00
_cell.angle_beta   90.00
_cell.angle_gamma   90.00
#
_symmetry.space_group_name_H-M   'P 1'
#
loop_
_entity.id
_entity.type
_entity.pdbx_description
1 polymer ?
#
loop_
_entity_poly.entity_id
_entity_poly.type
_entity_poly.pdbx_seq_one_letter_code
_entity_poly.pdbx_strand_id
1 'polypeptide(L)' 'MSEKAKGVISQVIGPVVDVAFDNESYLPNIYDALEVTNKEGTVIVLEC' A
#
# COMPACT_ATOMS: atom_id res chain seq x y z
N MET A 1 10.98 -11.95 -11.96
CA MET A 1 10.02 -11.78 -10.84
C MET A 1 10.19 -10.37 -10.35
N SER A 2 9.32 -9.44 -10.74
CA SER A 2 9.45 -8.03 -10.37
C SER A 2 9.39 -7.88 -8.86
N GLU A 3 10.35 -7.16 -8.31
CA GLU A 3 10.38 -6.78 -6.90
C GLU A 3 9.15 -5.91 -6.63
N LYS A 4 8.19 -6.41 -5.83
CA LYS A 4 7.00 -5.64 -5.48
C LYS A 4 7.39 -4.58 -4.44
N ALA A 5 7.07 -3.33 -4.71
CA ALA A 5 7.18 -2.24 -3.73
C ALA A 5 6.42 -2.64 -2.45
N LYS A 6 7.08 -2.58 -1.30
CA LYS A 6 6.49 -2.83 0.02
C LYS A 6 6.49 -1.54 0.81
N GLY A 7 5.32 -1.09 1.19
CA GLY A 7 5.13 0.03 2.10
C GLY A 7 4.59 -0.41 3.45
N VAL A 8 4.57 0.52 4.40
CA VAL A 8 3.98 0.35 5.74
C VAL A 8 2.87 1.37 5.91
N ILE A 9 1.70 0.92 6.40
CA ILE A 9 0.61 1.83 6.75
C ILE A 9 1.07 2.71 7.92
N SER A 10 1.18 4.01 7.70
CA SER A 10 1.57 4.98 8.73
C SER A 10 0.38 5.53 9.48
N GLN A 11 -0.74 5.73 8.79
CA GLN A 11 -1.95 6.31 9.36
C GLN A 11 -3.21 5.87 8.63
N VAL A 12 -4.33 5.84 9.35
CA VAL A 12 -5.68 5.66 8.80
C VAL A 12 -6.59 6.77 9.33
N ILE A 13 -7.22 7.52 8.43
CA ILE A 13 -8.18 8.60 8.74
C ILE A 13 -9.48 8.34 7.98
N GLY A 14 -10.43 7.67 8.64
CA GLY A 14 -11.67 7.26 7.97
C GLY A 14 -11.37 6.34 6.77
N PRO A 15 -11.80 6.67 5.55
CA PRO A 15 -11.52 5.87 4.35
C PRO A 15 -10.12 6.12 3.74
N VAL A 16 -9.35 7.09 4.24
CA VAL A 16 -8.04 7.47 3.71
C VAL A 16 -6.93 6.75 4.47
N VAL A 17 -5.96 6.18 3.75
CA VAL A 17 -4.84 5.43 4.32
C VAL A 17 -3.53 6.00 3.79
N ASP A 18 -2.69 6.48 4.71
CA ASP A 18 -1.34 6.92 4.36
C ASP A 18 -0.39 5.73 4.43
N VAL A 19 0.42 5.55 3.37
CA VAL A 19 1.39 4.47 3.23
C VAL A 19 2.78 5.07 3.04
N ALA A 20 3.71 4.72 3.91
CA ALA A 20 5.10 5.12 3.84
C ALA A 20 5.95 4.08 3.10
N PHE A 21 6.86 4.55 2.26
CA PHE A 21 7.84 3.74 1.55
C PHE A 21 9.25 4.25 1.87
N ASP A 22 10.16 3.34 2.23
CA ASP A 22 11.52 3.71 2.68
C ASP A 22 12.45 4.15 1.53
N ASN A 23 12.09 3.84 0.28
CA ASN A 23 12.91 4.13 -0.89
C ASN A 23 12.07 4.71 -2.03
N GLU A 24 12.41 5.92 -2.46
CA GLU A 24 11.75 6.67 -3.53
C GLU A 24 11.74 5.91 -4.87
N SER A 25 12.73 5.05 -5.13
CA SER A 25 12.80 4.24 -6.36
C SER A 25 11.70 3.18 -6.46
N TYR A 26 10.97 2.94 -5.38
CA TYR A 26 9.90 1.95 -5.29
C TYR A 26 8.54 2.59 -4.98
N LEU A 27 8.38 3.89 -5.20
CA LEU A 27 7.07 4.50 -5.10
C LEU A 27 6.14 3.98 -6.21
N PRO A 28 4.93 3.50 -5.86
CA PRO A 28 3.92 3.16 -6.85
C PRO A 28 3.52 4.41 -7.65
N ASN A 29 3.03 4.20 -8.87
CA ASN A 29 2.46 5.29 -9.65
C ASN A 29 1.08 5.65 -9.11
N ILE A 30 0.62 6.86 -9.44
CA ILE A 30 -0.79 7.20 -9.25
C ILE A 30 -1.67 6.22 -10.03
N TYR A 31 -2.82 5.88 -9.46
CA TYR A 31 -3.78 4.89 -9.94
C TYR A 31 -3.30 3.43 -9.86
N ASP A 32 -2.12 3.15 -9.30
CA ASP A 32 -1.72 1.77 -9.00
C ASP A 32 -2.53 1.23 -7.80
N ALA A 33 -2.83 -0.07 -7.84
CA ALA A 33 -3.48 -0.76 -6.74
C ALA A 33 -2.45 -1.21 -5.68
N LEU A 34 -2.73 -0.91 -4.41
CA LEU A 34 -2.02 -1.46 -3.26
C LEU A 34 -2.89 -2.49 -2.58
N GLU A 35 -2.31 -3.65 -2.24
CA GLU A 35 -3.01 -4.73 -1.57
C GLU A 35 -2.47 -4.89 -0.14
N VAL A 36 -3.39 -4.94 0.83
CA VAL A 36 -3.07 -5.35 2.20
C VAL A 36 -3.96 -6.51 2.60
N THR A 37 -3.34 -7.57 3.11
CA THR A 37 -4.04 -8.72 3.68
C THR A 37 -4.13 -8.55 5.19
N ASN A 38 -5.35 -8.51 5.73
CA ASN A 38 -5.54 -8.45 7.17
C ASN A 38 -5.29 -9.82 7.85
N LYS A 39 -5.37 -9.88 9.18
CA LYS A 39 -5.15 -11.12 9.95
C LYS A 39 -6.17 -12.23 9.65
N GLU A 40 -7.33 -11.86 9.11
CA GLU A 40 -8.41 -12.77 8.74
C GLU A 40 -8.27 -13.29 7.30
N GLY A 41 -7.24 -12.85 6.57
CA GLY A 41 -7.01 -13.23 5.18
C GLY A 41 -7.81 -12.42 4.16
N THR A 42 -8.58 -11.40 4.59
CA THR A 42 -9.28 -10.50 3.67
C THR A 42 -8.27 -9.60 2.95
N VAL A 43 -8.40 -9.53 1.63
CA VAL A 43 -7.64 -8.60 0.79
C VAL A 43 -8.39 -7.27 0.73
N ILE A 44 -7.73 -6.20 1.16
CA ILE A 44 -8.19 -4.83 1.04
C ILE A 44 -7.37 -4.17 -0.05
N VAL A 45 -8.05 -3.60 -1.05
CA VAL A 45 -7.42 -2.91 -2.19
C VAL A 45 -7.53 -1.41 -1.96
N LEU A 46 -6.40 -0.71 -2.04
CA LEU A 46 -6.29 0.75 -1.96
C LEU A 46 -5.84 1.26 -3.34
N GLU A 47 -6.29 2.46 -3.69
CA GLU A 47 -5.82 3.19 -4.88
C GLU A 47 -4.78 4.23 -4.45
N CYS A 48 -3.64 4.28 -5.13
CA CYS A 48 -2.55 5.24 -4.89
C CYS A 48 -2.73 6.54 -5.67
#